data_AF-A0A3R7C7V0-F1
#
_entry.id   AF-A0A3R7C7V0-F1
#
_cell.length_a   1.000
_cell.length_b   1.000
_cell.length_c   1.000
_cell.angle_alpha   90.00
_cell.angle_beta   90.00
_cell.angle_gamma   90.00
#
_symmetry.space_group_name_H-M   'P 1'
#
loop_
_entity.id
_entity.type
_entity.pdbx_description
1 polymer ?
#
loop_
_entity_poly.entity_id
_entity_poly.type
_entity_poly.pdbx_seq_one_letter_code
_entity_poly.pdbx_strand_id
1 'polypeptide(L)'
;MEKKNYTEVFIDGTVFTLGGEEDEAYLRQVAAYLNEKIGAVRKLDGFSRQSPEYQNLTIQLNLSDDYFKEQMRADGLEQQKEELEKDAYSLKHELITTQMKLDAQSRELEVAKAAPLKDREELETAKEKLETAGQEIEALKNRCEAARQELAAAKAETEAVRQEKAAAVSAQEAAVAEAEAAREKTALARSETEAAKAETKTVEASLEHARMELENAKAEAETARNAIELRRKKQKP
;
A
#
# COMPACT_ATOMS: atom_id res chain seq x y z
N MET A 1 -57.33 -58.35 -39.94
CA MET A 1 -58.81 -58.45 -39.93
C MET A 1 -59.29 -57.65 -38.74
N GLU A 2 -59.97 -56.54 -38.96
CA GLU A 2 -60.60 -55.77 -37.88
C GLU A 2 -61.67 -56.63 -37.22
N LYS A 3 -61.59 -56.73 -35.89
CA LYS A 3 -62.50 -57.53 -35.08
C LYS A 3 -63.80 -56.75 -34.95
N LYS A 4 -64.85 -57.21 -35.63
CA LYS A 4 -66.20 -56.64 -35.47
C LYS A 4 -66.79 -57.09 -34.14
N ASN A 5 -67.22 -56.12 -33.34
CA ASN A 5 -67.99 -56.35 -32.13
C ASN A 5 -69.47 -56.33 -32.49
N TYR A 6 -70.25 -57.16 -31.79
CA TYR A 6 -71.69 -57.25 -31.99
C TYR A 6 -72.38 -57.10 -30.64
N THR A 7 -73.45 -56.32 -30.60
CA THR A 7 -74.25 -56.16 -29.39
C THR A 7 -75.71 -55.99 -29.73
N GLU A 8 -76.58 -56.56 -28.89
CA GLU A 8 -78.02 -56.37 -29.01
C GLU A 8 -78.41 -55.06 -28.31
N VAL A 9 -79.20 -54.25 -29.01
CA VAL A 9 -79.69 -52.96 -28.51
C VAL A 9 -81.18 -52.84 -28.77
N PHE A 10 -81.84 -52.07 -27.92
CA PHE A 10 -83.25 -51.73 -28.09
C PHE A 10 -83.35 -50.32 -28.67
N ILE A 11 -83.90 -50.19 -29.88
CA ILE A 11 -84.08 -48.92 -30.58
C ILE A 11 -85.55 -48.81 -30.97
N ASP A 12 -86.20 -47.75 -30.47
CA ASP A 12 -87.57 -47.40 -30.81
C ASP A 12 -88.59 -48.55 -30.74
N GLY A 13 -88.55 -49.33 -29.66
CA GLY A 13 -89.48 -50.44 -29.47
C GLY A 13 -89.03 -51.78 -30.07
N THR A 14 -87.94 -51.80 -30.84
CA THR A 14 -87.46 -52.98 -31.58
C THR A 14 -86.05 -53.37 -31.15
N VAL A 15 -85.79 -54.68 -31.05
CA VAL A 15 -84.44 -55.21 -30.76
C VAL A 15 -83.66 -55.33 -32.07
N PHE A 16 -82.46 -54.74 -32.11
CA PHE A 16 -81.53 -54.82 -33.22
C PHE A 16 -80.19 -55.37 -32.76
N THR A 17 -79.49 -56.11 -33.62
CA THR A 17 -78.08 -56.46 -33.41
C THR A 17 -77.21 -55.47 -34.19
N LEU A 18 -76.47 -54.61 -33.49
CA LEU A 18 -75.52 -53.69 -34.10
C LEU A 18 -74.15 -54.35 -34.20
N GLY A 19 -73.50 -54.23 -35.36
CA GLY A 19 -72.14 -54.69 -35.61
C GLY A 19 -71.25 -53.54 -36.05
N GLY A 20 -70.08 -53.39 -35.42
CA GLY A 20 -69.16 -52.30 -35.71
C GLY A 20 -67.71 -52.61 -35.29
N GLU A 21 -66.80 -51.73 -35.67
CA GLU A 21 -65.39 -51.78 -35.24
C GLU A 21 -65.23 -51.28 -33.80
N GLU A 22 -66.11 -50.38 -33.38
CA GLU A 22 -66.19 -49.84 -32.03
C GLU A 22 -66.61 -50.91 -31.02
N ASP A 23 -66.32 -50.66 -29.75
CA ASP A 23 -66.68 -51.57 -28.67
C ASP A 23 -68.21 -51.61 -28.43
N GLU A 24 -68.66 -52.65 -27.73
CA GLU A 24 -70.08 -52.81 -27.44
C GLU A 24 -70.66 -51.68 -26.57
N ALA A 25 -69.83 -51.03 -25.74
CA ALA A 25 -70.30 -49.96 -24.85
C ALA A 25 -70.62 -48.70 -25.65
N TYR A 26 -69.75 -48.34 -26.58
CA TYR A 26 -69.96 -47.26 -27.54
C TYR A 26 -71.17 -47.54 -28.43
N LEU A 27 -71.30 -48.76 -28.98
CA LEU A 27 -72.47 -49.12 -29.79
C LEU A 27 -73.79 -49.02 -29.00
N ARG A 28 -73.80 -49.43 -27.72
CA ARG A 28 -74.94 -49.21 -26.82
C ARG A 28 -75.20 -47.73 -26.55
N GLN A 29 -74.16 -46.91 -26.41
CA GLN A 29 -74.27 -45.46 -26.24
C GLN A 29 -74.86 -44.79 -27.48
N VAL A 30 -74.44 -45.18 -28.68
CA VAL A 30 -75.02 -44.71 -29.95
C VAL A 30 -76.51 -45.05 -30.03
N ALA A 31 -76.90 -46.26 -29.66
CA ALA A 31 -78.32 -46.66 -29.61
C ALA A 31 -79.12 -45.85 -28.58
N ALA A 32 -78.55 -45.58 -27.40
CA ALA A 32 -79.16 -44.74 -26.39
C ALA A 32 -79.35 -43.29 -26.87
N TYR A 33 -78.34 -42.71 -27.52
CA TYR A 33 -78.40 -41.38 -28.11
C TYR A 33 -79.46 -41.29 -29.22
N LEU A 34 -79.52 -42.30 -30.10
CA LEU A 34 -80.54 -42.37 -31.14
C LEU A 34 -81.96 -42.41 -30.53
N ASN A 35 -82.18 -43.19 -29.48
CA ASN A 35 -83.47 -43.23 -28.78
C ASN A 35 -83.83 -41.87 -28.16
N GLU A 36 -82.86 -41.17 -27.58
CA GLU A 36 -83.07 -39.82 -27.04
C GLU A 36 -83.53 -38.86 -28.15
N LYS A 37 -82.87 -38.91 -29.32
CA LYS A 37 -83.20 -38.06 -30.47
C LYS A 37 -84.57 -38.40 -31.05
N ILE A 38 -84.89 -39.68 -31.22
CA ILE A 38 -86.23 -40.14 -31.62
C ILE A 38 -87.28 -39.63 -30.62
N GLY A 39 -87.01 -39.75 -29.32
CA GLY A 39 -87.90 -39.27 -28.26
C GLY A 39 -88.08 -37.74 -28.26
N ALA A 40 -87.04 -36.98 -28.56
CA ALA A 40 -87.08 -35.52 -28.67
C ALA A 40 -87.90 -35.07 -29.89
N VAL A 41 -87.61 -35.66 -31.06
CA VAL A 41 -88.29 -35.33 -32.33
C VAL A 41 -89.77 -35.71 -32.27
N ARG A 42 -90.13 -36.81 -31.57
CA ARG A 42 -91.53 -37.21 -31.35
C ARG A 42 -92.38 -36.20 -30.59
N LYS A 43 -91.75 -35.35 -29.77
CA LYS A 43 -92.45 -34.27 -29.04
C LYS A 43 -92.76 -33.08 -29.92
N LEU A 44 -92.23 -33.00 -31.14
CA LEU A 44 -92.51 -31.91 -32.06
C LEU A 44 -93.95 -32.00 -32.57
N ASP A 45 -94.63 -30.85 -32.57
CA ASP A 45 -96.00 -30.74 -33.05
C ASP A 45 -96.12 -31.22 -34.50
N GLY A 46 -97.07 -32.12 -34.76
CA GLY A 46 -97.33 -32.64 -36.09
C GLY A 46 -96.41 -33.77 -36.55
N PHE A 47 -95.35 -34.13 -35.79
CA PHE A 47 -94.45 -35.23 -36.15
C PHE A 47 -95.22 -36.56 -36.33
N SER A 48 -96.08 -36.92 -35.38
CA SER A 48 -96.89 -38.15 -35.47
C SER A 48 -97.90 -38.16 -36.62
N ARG A 49 -98.20 -37.00 -37.24
CA ARG A 49 -99.11 -36.88 -38.39
C ARG A 49 -98.39 -37.02 -39.74
N GLN A 50 -97.05 -37.01 -39.73
CA GLN A 50 -96.24 -37.20 -40.93
C GLN A 50 -96.24 -38.67 -41.36
N SER A 51 -95.94 -38.92 -42.64
CA SER A 51 -95.71 -40.29 -43.11
C SER A 51 -94.41 -40.86 -42.50
N PRO A 52 -94.24 -42.19 -42.43
CA PRO A 52 -93.03 -42.82 -41.91
C PRO A 52 -91.74 -42.33 -42.59
N GLU A 53 -91.80 -42.05 -43.89
CA GLU A 53 -90.66 -41.54 -44.66
C GLU A 53 -90.25 -40.14 -44.19
N TYR A 54 -91.21 -39.24 -43.96
CA TYR A 54 -90.96 -37.89 -43.46
C TYR A 54 -90.51 -37.88 -42.00
N GLN A 55 -91.03 -38.81 -41.17
CA GLN A 55 -90.56 -38.99 -39.80
C GLN A 55 -89.08 -39.39 -39.76
N ASN A 56 -88.70 -40.37 -40.59
CA ASN A 56 -87.33 -40.82 -40.70
C ASN A 56 -86.41 -39.69 -41.20
N LEU A 57 -86.83 -38.96 -42.24
CA LEU A 57 -86.09 -37.80 -42.75
C LEU A 57 -85.89 -36.73 -41.66
N THR A 58 -86.91 -36.45 -40.85
CA THR A 58 -86.81 -35.46 -39.77
C THR A 58 -85.79 -35.89 -38.70
N ILE A 59 -85.77 -37.18 -38.33
CA ILE A 59 -84.77 -37.71 -37.38
C ILE A 59 -83.35 -37.63 -37.97
N GLN A 60 -83.19 -38.01 -39.24
CA GLN A 60 -81.90 -37.93 -39.95
C GLN A 60 -81.38 -36.48 -40.04
N LEU A 61 -82.26 -35.52 -40.34
CA LEU A 61 -81.93 -34.10 -40.38
C LEU A 61 -81.50 -33.59 -39.00
N ASN A 62 -82.17 -34.00 -37.93
CA ASN A 62 -81.81 -33.59 -36.57
C ASN A 62 -80.42 -34.12 -36.16
N LEU A 63 -80.13 -35.39 -36.47
CA LEU A 63 -78.81 -35.98 -36.22
C LEU A 63 -77.71 -35.31 -37.05
N SER A 64 -78.03 -34.96 -38.31
CA SER A 64 -77.12 -34.25 -39.21
C SER A 64 -76.82 -32.84 -38.69
N ASP A 65 -77.83 -32.13 -38.19
CA ASP A 65 -77.68 -30.80 -37.57
C ASP A 65 -76.77 -30.84 -36.33
N ASP A 66 -76.93 -31.85 -35.46
CA ASP A 66 -76.02 -32.03 -34.32
C ASP A 66 -74.57 -32.26 -34.79
N TYR A 67 -74.36 -33.14 -35.78
CA TYR A 67 -73.05 -33.41 -36.35
C TYR A 67 -72.40 -32.13 -36.88
N PHE A 68 -73.11 -31.34 -37.69
CA PHE A 68 -72.55 -30.11 -38.24
C PHE A 68 -72.29 -29.05 -37.16
N LYS A 69 -73.11 -28.96 -36.11
CA LYS A 69 -72.86 -28.06 -34.98
C LYS A 69 -71.60 -28.44 -34.21
N GLU A 70 -71.41 -29.72 -33.92
CA GLU A 70 -70.21 -30.19 -33.25
C GLU A 70 -68.98 -30.06 -34.16
N GLN A 71 -69.12 -30.26 -35.48
CA GLN A 71 -68.05 -30.01 -36.44
C GLN A 71 -67.64 -28.52 -36.45
N MET A 72 -68.59 -27.59 -36.54
CA MET A 72 -68.30 -26.15 -36.47
C MET A 72 -67.64 -25.77 -35.14
N ARG A 73 -68.04 -26.39 -34.03
CA ARG A 73 -67.43 -26.18 -32.72
C ARG A 73 -66.01 -26.72 -32.68
N ALA A 74 -65.75 -27.90 -33.24
CA ALA A 74 -64.43 -28.49 -33.35
C ALA A 74 -63.49 -27.60 -34.18
N ASP A 75 -63.95 -27.12 -35.34
CA ASP A 75 -63.21 -26.20 -36.20
C ASP A 75 -62.88 -24.89 -35.45
N GLY A 76 -63.83 -24.36 -34.69
CA GLY A 76 -63.60 -23.16 -33.87
C GLY A 76 -62.57 -23.38 -32.76
N LEU A 77 -62.59 -24.55 -32.11
CA LEU A 77 -61.59 -24.91 -31.09
C LEU A 77 -60.21 -25.13 -31.73
N GLU A 78 -60.15 -25.69 -32.94
CA GLU A 78 -58.89 -25.88 -33.67
C GLU A 78 -58.26 -24.54 -34.03
N GLN A 79 -59.06 -23.58 -34.52
CA GLN A 79 -58.59 -22.20 -34.78
C GLN A 79 -58.08 -21.51 -33.51
N GLN A 80 -58.80 -21.63 -32.39
CA GLN A 80 -58.35 -21.07 -31.11
C GLN A 80 -57.04 -21.71 -30.64
N LYS A 81 -56.88 -23.02 -30.82
CA LYS A 81 -55.64 -23.72 -30.50
C LYS A 81 -54.47 -23.19 -31.34
N GLU A 82 -54.66 -23.01 -32.64
CA GLU A 82 -53.63 -22.44 -33.52
C GLU A 82 -53.23 -21.01 -33.12
N GLU A 83 -54.20 -20.19 -32.71
CA GLU A 83 -53.95 -18.84 -32.21
C GLU A 83 -53.13 -18.86 -30.91
N LEU A 84 -53.53 -19.70 -29.95
CA LEU A 84 -52.79 -19.89 -28.70
C LEU A 84 -51.36 -20.43 -28.92
N GLU A 85 -51.17 -21.31 -29.91
CA GLU A 85 -49.84 -21.81 -30.26
C GLU A 85 -48.95 -20.68 -30.83
N LYS A 86 -49.50 -19.77 -31.63
CA LYS A 86 -48.78 -18.58 -32.13
C LYS A 86 -48.42 -17.62 -31.01
N ASP A 87 -49.35 -17.37 -30.08
CA ASP A 87 -49.09 -16.52 -28.91
C ASP A 87 -48.02 -17.12 -28.00
N ALA A 88 -48.11 -18.42 -27.72
CA ALA A 88 -47.11 -19.13 -26.92
C ALA A 88 -45.72 -19.08 -27.58
N TYR A 89 -45.65 -19.21 -28.90
CA TYR A 89 -44.39 -19.07 -29.64
C TYR A 89 -43.82 -17.65 -29.54
N SER A 90 -44.67 -16.64 -29.68
CA SER A 90 -44.28 -15.22 -29.58
C SER A 90 -43.75 -14.90 -28.18
N LEU A 91 -44.48 -15.31 -27.14
CA LEU A 91 -44.06 -15.17 -25.74
C LEU A 91 -42.75 -15.91 -25.45
N LYS A 92 -42.56 -17.11 -26.01
CA LYS A 92 -41.30 -17.84 -25.88
C LYS A 92 -40.13 -17.06 -26.50
N HIS A 93 -40.34 -16.43 -27.66
CA HIS A 93 -39.31 -15.62 -28.31
C HIS A 93 -38.97 -14.36 -27.51
N GLU A 94 -39.99 -13.67 -26.98
CA GLU A 94 -39.79 -12.55 -26.07
C GLU A 94 -39.03 -12.95 -24.82
N LEU A 95 -39.42 -14.08 -24.18
CA LEU A 95 -38.75 -14.61 -23.00
C LEU A 95 -37.26 -14.87 -23.28
N ILE A 96 -36.94 -15.55 -24.39
CA ILE A 96 -35.55 -15.79 -24.79
C ILE A 96 -34.79 -14.47 -24.97
N THR A 97 -35.40 -13.49 -25.64
CA THR A 97 -34.81 -12.17 -25.86
C THR A 97 -34.54 -11.45 -24.53
N THR A 98 -35.47 -11.52 -23.59
CA THR A 98 -35.30 -10.92 -22.25
C THR A 98 -34.22 -11.63 -21.45
N GLN A 99 -34.13 -12.96 -21.51
CA GLN A 99 -33.07 -13.74 -20.86
C GLN A 99 -31.70 -13.36 -21.42
N MET A 100 -31.56 -13.25 -22.74
CA MET A 100 -30.31 -12.80 -23.37
C MET A 100 -29.91 -11.39 -22.92
N LYS A 101 -30.87 -10.47 -22.81
CA LYS A 101 -30.63 -9.11 -22.29
C LYS A 101 -30.20 -9.14 -20.83
N LEU A 102 -30.85 -9.96 -19.99
CA LEU A 102 -30.52 -10.10 -18.59
C LEU A 102 -29.10 -10.67 -18.39
N ASP A 103 -28.73 -11.70 -19.16
CA ASP A 103 -27.40 -12.29 -19.12
C ASP A 103 -26.32 -11.29 -19.54
N ALA A 104 -26.58 -10.47 -20.55
CA ALA A 104 -25.68 -9.39 -20.97
C ALA A 104 -25.50 -8.34 -19.86
N GLN A 105 -26.61 -7.86 -19.28
CA GLN A 105 -26.56 -6.90 -18.17
C GLN A 105 -25.86 -7.47 -16.93
N SER A 106 -26.06 -8.76 -16.63
CA SER A 106 -25.38 -9.43 -15.52
C SER A 106 -23.86 -9.44 -15.72
N ARG A 107 -23.39 -9.74 -16.94
CA ARG A 107 -21.95 -9.70 -17.27
C ARG A 107 -21.39 -8.29 -17.20
N GLU A 108 -22.11 -7.30 -17.73
CA GLU A 108 -21.71 -5.89 -17.62
C GLU A 108 -21.58 -5.46 -16.15
N LEU A 109 -22.53 -5.86 -15.30
CA LEU A 109 -22.53 -5.56 -13.88
C LEU A 109 -21.38 -6.28 -13.15
N GLU A 110 -21.06 -7.51 -13.53
CA GLU A 110 -19.90 -8.24 -12.99
C GLU A 110 -18.59 -7.52 -13.33
N VAL A 111 -18.41 -7.10 -14.59
CA VAL A 111 -17.24 -6.31 -15.02
C VAL A 111 -17.19 -4.96 -14.28
N ALA A 112 -18.32 -4.26 -14.18
CA ALA A 112 -18.43 -2.98 -13.49
C ALA A 112 -18.14 -3.10 -11.99
N LYS A 113 -18.39 -4.25 -11.37
CA LYS A 113 -18.01 -4.54 -9.97
C LYS A 113 -16.54 -4.93 -9.83
N ALA A 114 -15.95 -5.59 -10.82
CA ALA A 114 -14.56 -6.02 -10.78
C ALA A 114 -13.57 -4.86 -10.97
N ALA A 115 -13.89 -3.88 -11.81
CA ALA A 115 -13.06 -2.69 -12.04
C ALA A 115 -12.70 -1.92 -10.75
N PRO A 116 -13.67 -1.50 -9.90
CA PRO A 116 -13.36 -0.75 -8.69
C PRO A 116 -12.62 -1.57 -7.63
N LEU A 117 -12.66 -2.91 -7.69
CA LEU A 117 -11.85 -3.76 -6.80
C LEU A 117 -10.37 -3.67 -7.16
N LYS A 118 -10.04 -3.72 -8.46
CA LYS A 118 -8.66 -3.53 -8.93
C LYS A 118 -8.16 -2.12 -8.61
N ASP A 119 -8.97 -1.10 -8.90
CA ASP A 119 -8.60 0.29 -8.59
C ASP A 119 -8.40 0.48 -7.08
N ARG A 120 -9.20 -0.19 -6.25
CA ARG A 120 -9.06 -0.15 -4.79
C ARG A 120 -7.79 -0.87 -4.32
N GLU A 121 -7.47 -2.03 -4.86
CA GLU A 121 -6.21 -2.74 -4.58
C GLU A 121 -5.01 -1.88 -4.97
N GLU A 122 -5.01 -1.30 -6.17
CA GLU A 122 -3.96 -0.39 -6.63
C GLU A 122 -3.84 0.83 -5.71
N LEU A 123 -4.96 1.40 -5.28
CA LEU A 123 -4.99 2.54 -4.36
C LEU A 123 -4.46 2.19 -2.97
N GLU A 124 -4.78 1.01 -2.43
CA GLU A 124 -4.20 0.55 -1.16
C GLU A 124 -2.68 0.33 -1.29
N THR A 125 -2.20 -0.32 -2.36
CA THR A 125 -0.74 -0.47 -2.57
C THR A 125 -0.03 0.87 -2.75
N ALA A 126 -0.69 1.86 -3.38
CA ALA A 126 -0.15 3.21 -3.52
C ALA A 126 -0.08 3.93 -2.17
N LYS A 127 -1.09 3.76 -1.30
CA LYS A 127 -1.07 4.29 0.07
C LYS A 127 0.03 3.68 0.92
N GLU A 128 0.20 2.36 0.87
CA GLU A 128 1.28 1.67 1.59
C GLU A 128 2.65 2.21 1.17
N LYS A 129 2.90 2.35 -0.14
CA LYS A 129 4.14 2.95 -0.66
C LYS A 129 4.34 4.40 -0.21
N LEU A 130 3.26 5.18 -0.14
CA LEU A 130 3.31 6.56 0.32
C LEU A 130 3.65 6.62 1.82
N GLU A 131 3.08 5.72 2.62
CA GLU A 131 3.36 5.61 4.05
C GLU A 131 4.83 5.22 4.28
N THR A 132 5.34 4.21 3.57
CA THR A 132 6.75 3.81 3.67
C THR A 132 7.69 4.94 3.24
N ALA A 133 7.38 5.63 2.14
CA ALA A 133 8.17 6.79 1.71
C ALA A 133 8.11 7.94 2.75
N GLY A 134 6.97 8.13 3.40
CA GLY A 134 6.81 9.09 4.49
C GLY A 134 7.72 8.78 5.68
N GLN A 135 7.73 7.52 6.12
CA GLN A 135 8.60 7.04 7.21
C GLN A 135 10.10 7.18 6.84
N GLU A 136 10.47 6.87 5.60
CA GLU A 136 11.85 7.07 5.11
C GLU A 136 12.27 8.55 5.10
N ILE A 137 11.39 9.44 4.65
CA ILE A 137 11.64 10.89 4.68
C ILE A 137 11.82 11.37 6.12
N GLU A 138 11.01 10.90 7.06
CA GLU A 138 11.12 11.26 8.47
C GLU A 138 12.43 10.75 9.08
N ALA A 139 12.81 9.51 8.79
CA ALA A 139 14.10 8.95 9.21
C ALA A 139 15.29 9.74 8.64
N LEU A 140 15.22 10.14 7.35
CA LEU A 140 16.25 10.96 6.72
C LEU A 140 16.33 12.37 7.33
N LYS A 141 15.20 12.99 7.66
CA LYS A 141 15.17 14.28 8.37
C LYS A 141 15.88 14.19 9.71
N ASN A 142 15.53 13.19 10.52
CA ASN A 142 16.16 12.97 11.83
C ASN A 142 17.67 12.76 11.69
N ARG A 143 18.10 11.99 10.68
CA ARG A 143 19.52 11.77 10.39
C ARG A 143 20.24 13.05 9.96
N CYS A 144 19.61 13.89 9.14
CA CYS A 144 20.14 15.19 8.76
C CYS A 144 20.25 16.15 9.96
N GLU A 145 19.28 16.14 10.86
CA GLU A 145 19.33 16.94 12.09
C GLU A 145 20.45 16.48 13.02
N ALA A 146 20.61 15.17 13.22
CA ALA A 146 21.72 14.61 13.99
C ALA A 146 23.08 15.01 13.39
N ALA A 147 23.25 14.84 12.08
CA ALA A 147 24.49 15.24 11.39
C ALA A 147 24.78 16.75 11.50
N ARG A 148 23.75 17.60 11.51
CA ARG A 148 23.90 19.04 11.74
C ARG A 148 24.37 19.35 13.15
N GLN A 149 23.83 18.66 14.16
CA GLN A 149 24.25 18.82 15.56
C GLN A 149 25.70 18.36 15.75
N GLU A 150 26.08 17.22 15.18
CA GLU A 150 27.46 16.72 15.19
C GLU A 150 28.42 17.71 14.52
N LEU A 151 28.05 18.26 13.36
CA LEU A 151 28.86 19.27 12.67
C LEU A 151 29.00 20.56 13.50
N ALA A 152 27.94 20.99 14.19
CA ALA A 152 27.99 22.16 15.06
C ALA A 152 28.91 21.92 16.28
N ALA A 153 28.82 20.74 16.89
CA ALA A 153 29.70 20.34 17.99
C ALA A 153 31.17 20.28 17.55
N ALA A 154 31.46 19.64 16.41
CA ALA A 154 32.81 19.57 15.85
C ALA A 154 33.37 20.97 15.56
N LYS A 155 32.56 21.89 15.02
CA LYS A 155 32.98 23.29 14.81
C LYS A 155 33.30 24.00 16.13
N ALA A 156 32.47 23.83 17.15
CA ALA A 156 32.72 24.42 18.47
C ALA A 156 34.02 23.87 19.09
N GLU A 157 34.26 22.57 18.98
CA GLU A 157 35.49 21.93 19.45
C GLU A 157 36.72 22.46 18.70
N THR A 158 36.66 22.59 17.36
CA THR A 158 37.77 23.17 16.59
C THR A 158 38.07 24.62 16.95
N GLU A 159 37.03 25.42 17.24
CA GLU A 159 37.21 26.81 17.66
C GLU A 159 37.80 26.89 19.08
N ALA A 160 37.39 26.01 20.00
CA ALA A 160 37.97 25.91 21.33
C ALA A 160 39.46 25.54 21.27
N VAL A 161 39.83 24.51 20.48
CA VAL A 161 41.23 24.12 20.26
C VAL A 161 42.03 25.25 19.62
N ARG A 162 41.44 26.01 18.68
CA ARG A 162 42.10 27.18 18.09
C ARG A 162 42.38 28.27 19.13
N GLN A 163 41.41 28.55 20.01
CA GLN A 163 41.58 29.53 21.10
C GLN A 163 42.64 29.08 22.11
N GLU A 164 42.61 27.80 22.50
CA GLU A 164 43.63 27.22 23.39
C GLU A 164 45.02 27.30 22.76
N LYS A 165 45.14 26.95 21.48
CA LYS A 165 46.41 27.10 20.73
C LYS A 165 46.88 28.55 20.70
N ALA A 166 45.99 29.51 20.46
CA ALA A 166 46.35 30.92 20.44
C ALA A 166 46.84 31.41 21.82
N ALA A 167 46.16 30.99 22.90
CA ALA A 167 46.58 31.29 24.27
C ALA A 167 47.95 30.66 24.59
N ALA A 168 48.18 29.41 24.18
CA ALA A 168 49.45 28.72 24.36
C ALA A 168 50.60 29.43 23.62
N VAL A 169 50.36 29.90 22.38
CA VAL A 169 51.34 30.69 21.63
C VAL A 169 51.67 32.00 22.35
N SER A 170 50.66 32.74 22.82
CA SER A 170 50.89 33.99 23.56
C SER A 170 51.66 33.76 24.87
N ALA A 171 51.34 32.68 25.60
CA ALA A 171 52.08 32.30 26.80
C ALA A 171 53.54 31.92 26.48
N GLN A 172 53.78 31.22 25.36
CA GLN A 172 55.12 30.87 24.91
C GLN A 172 55.92 32.13 24.53
N GLU A 173 55.32 33.07 23.81
CA GLU A 173 55.95 34.37 23.47
C GLU A 173 56.33 35.16 24.72
N ALA A 174 55.44 35.22 25.72
CA ALA A 174 55.71 35.86 27.00
C ALA A 174 56.88 35.18 27.76
N ALA A 175 56.91 33.85 27.79
CA ALA A 175 57.99 33.09 28.43
C ALA A 175 59.34 33.28 27.72
N VAL A 176 59.35 33.40 26.38
CA VAL A 176 60.56 33.71 25.62
C VAL A 176 61.06 35.12 25.95
N ALA A 177 60.17 36.11 25.99
CA ALA A 177 60.53 37.48 26.36
C ALA A 177 61.09 37.57 27.80
N GLU A 178 60.50 36.84 28.74
CA GLU A 178 61.00 36.78 30.12
C GLU A 178 62.38 36.09 30.19
N ALA A 179 62.58 35.02 29.42
CA ALA A 179 63.87 34.33 29.34
C ALA A 179 64.96 35.23 28.72
N GLU A 180 64.64 36.03 27.70
CA GLU A 180 65.55 37.03 27.13
C GLU A 180 65.91 38.11 28.15
N ALA A 181 64.93 38.68 28.84
CA ALA A 181 65.17 39.67 29.90
C ALA A 181 66.03 39.09 31.05
N ALA A 182 65.83 37.82 31.41
CA ALA A 182 66.67 37.14 32.40
C ALA A 182 68.11 36.93 31.90
N ARG A 183 68.31 36.59 30.62
CA ARG A 183 69.63 36.49 29.99
C ARG A 183 70.36 37.83 29.98
N GLU A 184 69.67 38.93 29.69
CA GLU A 184 70.26 40.27 29.75
C GLU A 184 70.68 40.63 31.17
N LYS A 185 69.82 40.40 32.17
CA LYS A 185 70.16 40.62 33.58
C LYS A 185 71.36 39.79 34.03
N THR A 186 71.42 38.51 33.65
CA THR A 186 72.56 37.65 33.99
C THR A 186 73.84 38.07 33.26
N ALA A 187 73.74 38.57 32.01
CA ALA A 187 74.88 39.12 31.28
C ALA A 187 75.42 40.40 31.95
N LEU A 188 74.53 41.30 32.40
CA LEU A 188 74.89 42.48 33.18
C LEU A 188 75.59 42.10 34.49
N ALA A 189 74.99 41.21 35.28
CA ALA A 189 75.59 40.72 36.51
C ALA A 189 76.97 40.10 36.26
N ARG A 190 77.14 39.33 35.18
CA ARG A 190 78.44 38.77 34.80
C ARG A 190 79.47 39.87 34.48
N SER A 191 79.09 40.89 33.71
CA SER A 191 79.94 42.04 33.42
C SER A 191 80.36 42.77 34.70
N GLU A 192 79.43 42.97 35.65
CA GLU A 192 79.73 43.56 36.96
C GLU A 192 80.70 42.68 37.77
N THR A 193 80.52 41.35 37.77
CA THR A 193 81.48 40.45 38.45
C THR A 193 82.86 40.44 37.80
N GLU A 194 82.95 40.59 36.48
CA GLU A 194 84.24 40.70 35.78
C GLU A 194 84.93 42.04 36.07
N ALA A 195 84.16 43.14 36.12
CA ALA A 195 84.66 44.43 36.57
C ALA A 195 85.17 44.37 38.01
N ALA A 196 84.40 43.79 38.94
CA ALA A 196 84.83 43.59 40.32
C ALA A 196 86.11 42.73 40.42
N LYS A 197 86.23 41.67 39.60
CA LYS A 197 87.47 40.88 39.52
C LYS A 197 88.66 41.70 39.01
N ALA A 198 88.46 42.55 38.00
CA ALA A 198 89.51 43.44 37.51
C ALA A 198 89.94 44.44 38.60
N GLU A 199 88.98 45.03 39.32
CA GLU A 199 89.26 45.88 40.48
C GLU A 199 90.05 45.13 41.55
N THR A 200 89.66 43.90 41.92
CA THR A 200 90.44 43.11 42.89
C THR A 200 91.87 42.85 42.43
N LYS A 201 92.09 42.57 41.13
CA LYS A 201 93.45 42.44 40.57
C LYS A 201 94.25 43.74 40.65
N THR A 202 93.62 44.89 40.41
CA THR A 202 94.30 46.19 40.56
C THR A 202 94.67 46.46 42.02
N VAL A 203 93.81 46.09 42.96
CA VAL A 203 94.08 46.20 44.40
C VAL A 203 95.22 45.27 44.80
N GLU A 204 95.23 44.02 44.33
CA GLU A 204 96.34 43.08 44.57
C GLU A 204 97.67 43.61 44.02
N ALA A 205 97.69 44.13 42.78
CA ALA A 205 98.88 44.73 42.20
C ALA A 205 99.37 45.95 43.01
N SER A 206 98.44 46.79 43.51
CA SER A 206 98.79 47.91 44.39
C SER A 206 99.33 47.47 45.75
N LEU A 207 98.80 46.38 46.31
CA LEU A 207 99.31 45.76 47.54
C LEU A 207 100.70 45.16 47.34
N GLU A 208 100.95 44.56 46.18
CA GLU A 208 102.25 44.01 45.82
C GLU A 208 103.29 45.13 45.62
N HIS A 209 102.90 46.23 44.97
CA HIS A 209 103.71 47.45 44.90
C HIS A 209 104.03 48.01 46.29
N ALA A 210 103.02 48.12 47.17
CA ALA A 210 103.21 48.58 48.55
C ALA A 210 104.13 47.64 49.35
N ARG A 211 104.08 46.33 49.10
CA ARG A 211 105.01 45.35 49.70
C ARG A 211 106.44 45.56 49.21
N MET A 212 106.64 45.78 47.92
CA MET A 212 107.95 46.10 47.36
C MET A 212 108.50 47.41 47.92
N GLU A 213 107.68 48.46 48.06
CA GLU A 213 108.09 49.71 48.71
C GLU A 213 108.49 49.48 50.17
N LEU A 214 107.75 48.64 50.90
CA LEU A 214 108.07 48.29 52.28
C LEU A 214 109.36 47.46 52.38
N GLU A 215 109.64 46.63 51.38
CA GLU A 215 110.88 45.87 51.28
C GLU A 215 112.07 46.78 50.93
N ASN A 216 111.90 47.72 50.01
CA ASN A 216 112.88 48.76 49.73
C ASN A 216 113.15 49.63 50.97
N ALA A 217 112.11 50.04 51.70
CA ALA A 217 112.26 50.78 52.95
C ALA A 217 112.99 49.96 54.03
N LYS A 218 112.81 48.63 54.05
CA LYS A 218 113.60 47.73 54.92
C LYS A 218 115.06 47.65 54.47
N ALA A 219 115.34 47.56 53.18
CA ALA A 219 116.69 47.58 52.64
C ALA A 219 117.39 48.94 52.90
N GLU A 220 116.67 50.06 52.82
CA GLU A 220 117.14 51.38 53.22
C GLU A 220 117.40 51.46 54.74
N ALA A 221 116.53 50.89 55.56
CA ALA A 221 116.76 50.80 57.00
C ALA A 221 117.96 49.90 57.36
N GLU A 222 118.20 48.84 56.58
CA GLU A 222 119.33 47.92 56.75
C GLU A 222 120.65 48.54 56.29
N THR A 223 120.66 49.27 55.18
CA THR A 223 121.81 50.09 54.74
C THR A 223 122.10 51.24 55.71
N ALA A 224 121.07 51.88 56.28
CA ALA A 224 121.23 52.84 57.37
C ALA A 224 121.83 52.19 58.64
N ARG A 225 121.40 50.97 59.00
CA ARG A 225 122.01 50.17 60.08
C ARG A 225 123.48 49.85 59.81
N ASN A 226 123.82 49.44 58.59
CA ASN A 226 125.20 49.14 58.19
C ASN A 226 126.08 50.40 58.19
N ALA A 227 125.53 51.57 57.83
CA ALA A 227 126.21 52.86 57.95
C ALA A 227 126.46 53.27 59.42
N ILE A 228 125.52 52.95 60.32
CA ILE A 228 125.69 53.15 61.77
C ILE A 228 126.75 52.19 62.33
N GLU A 229 126.81 50.93 61.88
CA GLU A 229 127.88 49.99 62.24
C GLU A 229 129.27 50.43 61.73
N LEU A 230 129.35 50.96 60.51
CA LEU A 230 130.61 51.49 59.96
C LEU A 230 131.10 52.74 60.73
N ARG A 231 130.18 53.56 61.25
CA ARG A 231 130.52 54.68 62.15
C ARG A 231 130.96 54.20 63.53
N ARG A 232 130.39 53.10 64.05
CA ARG A 232 130.80 52.47 65.32
C ARG A 232 132.19 51.82 65.26
N LYS A 233 132.62 51.28 64.11
CA LYS A 233 133.98 50.75 63.93
C LYS A 233 135.06 51.83 63.75
N LYS A 234 134.69 53.07 63.41
CA LYS A 234 135.62 54.23 63.34
C LYS A 234 135.82 54.95 64.68
N GLN A 235 135.29 54.42 65.79
CA GLN A 235 135.49 54.94 67.14
C GLN A 235 135.86 53.81 68.11
N LYS A 236 137.13 53.38 68.06
CA LYS A 236 137.90 53.00 69.25
C LYS A 236 139.41 53.17 68.93
N PRO A 237 140.20 53.62 69.92
CA PRO A 237 141.62 53.96 69.78
C PRO A 237 142.50 52.74 69.52
#